data_AF-F1LEH4-F1
#
_entry.id   AF-F1LEH4-F1
#
_cell.length_a   1.000
_cell.length_b   1.000
_cell.length_c   1.000
_cell.angle_alpha   90.00
_cell.angle_beta   90.00
_cell.angle_gamma   90.00
#
_symmetry.space_group_name_H-M   'P 1'
#
loop_
_entity.id
_entity.type
_entity.pdbx_description
1 polymer ?
#
loop_
_entity_poly.entity_id
_entity_poly.type
_entity_poly.pdbx_seq_one_letter_code
_entity_poly.pdbx_strand_id
1 'polypeptide(L)'
;MIETVLGKSVFQSALQSYIRTYQFSNADHEMLFEKFTEAAAGTVKDWCGRPMNVTRFLDPWFLQQDFPLVTVTNNQLISDATFSQQPYNDVERLPPNNTFGYTWPIPFYWKNYRYYYKNNETSLTWLNPAYETCAKSAIAPNNRAIHWDMGNAESTSYLRVDYDDIGYTRLLEQLKARRDIDFSTADKVHLIGDQLAIATERDRNGLPFSYHKVLDLITTILPKYPH
;
A
#
# COMPACT_ATOMS: atom_id res chain seq x y z
N MET A 1 8.76 0.52 -2.57
CA MET A 1 8.04 1.79 -2.38
C MET A 1 8.70 2.97 -3.10
N ILE A 2 9.77 3.61 -2.58
CA ILE A 2 10.29 4.84 -3.21
C ILE A 2 10.77 4.63 -4.65
N GLU A 3 11.46 3.52 -4.96
CA GLU A 3 11.84 3.18 -6.34
C GLU A 3 10.61 3.07 -7.25
N THR A 4 9.53 2.45 -6.76
CA THR A 4 8.28 2.29 -7.51
C THR A 4 7.62 3.64 -7.80
N VAL A 5 7.65 4.56 -6.84
CA VAL A 5 7.10 5.92 -6.98
C VAL A 5 7.93 6.77 -7.95
N LEU A 6 9.27 6.73 -7.82
CA LEU A 6 10.16 7.54 -8.64
C LEU A 6 10.37 6.96 -10.04
N GLY A 7 10.23 5.64 -10.18
CA GLY A 7 10.67 4.91 -11.36
C GLY A 7 12.15 4.56 -11.29
N LYS A 8 12.50 3.41 -11.86
CA LYS A 8 13.84 2.82 -11.81
C LYS A 8 14.94 3.75 -12.32
N SER A 9 14.70 4.49 -13.40
CA SER A 9 15.69 5.39 -14.00
C SER A 9 16.01 6.58 -13.08
N VAL A 10 14.97 7.24 -12.55
CA VAL A 10 15.10 8.37 -11.62
C VAL A 10 15.78 7.91 -10.33
N PHE A 11 15.34 6.78 -9.78
CA PHE A 11 15.92 6.19 -8.57
C PHE A 11 17.42 5.88 -8.74
N GLN A 12 17.80 5.22 -9.84
CA GLN A 12 19.20 4.90 -10.11
C GLN A 12 20.06 6.14 -10.34
N SER A 13 19.54 7.13 -11.09
CA SER A 13 20.23 8.40 -11.33
C SER A 13 20.50 9.15 -10.02
N ALA A 14 19.50 9.23 -9.15
CA ALA A 14 19.63 9.85 -7.84
C ALA A 14 20.68 9.17 -6.97
N LEU A 15 20.69 7.83 -6.91
CA LEU A 15 21.69 7.06 -6.15
C LEU A 15 23.11 7.27 -6.69
N GLN A 16 23.29 7.29 -8.01
CA GLN A 16 24.60 7.59 -8.61
C GLN A 16 25.07 9.00 -8.26
N SER A 17 24.17 9.97 -8.30
CA SER A 17 24.45 11.36 -7.90
C SER A 17 24.84 11.46 -6.43
N TYR A 18 24.06 10.81 -5.54
CA TYR A 18 24.33 10.74 -4.11
C TYR A 18 25.71 10.15 -3.80
N ILE A 19 26.01 8.95 -4.32
CA ILE A 19 27.30 8.29 -4.07
C ILE A 19 28.47 9.14 -4.56
N ARG A 20 28.35 9.77 -5.75
CA ARG A 20 29.42 10.64 -6.30
C ARG A 20 29.60 11.93 -5.49
N THR A 21 28.52 12.47 -4.95
CA THR A 21 28.56 13.74 -4.18
C THR A 21 29.20 13.54 -2.81
N TYR A 22 28.85 12.45 -2.12
CA TYR A 22 29.27 12.19 -0.74
C TYR A 22 30.34 11.10 -0.61
N GLN A 23 31.01 10.72 -1.71
CA GLN A 23 32.14 9.81 -1.63
C GLN A 23 33.24 10.41 -0.75
N PHE A 24 33.82 9.57 0.12
CA PHE A 24 34.87 9.95 1.07
C PHE A 24 34.45 10.96 2.15
N SER A 25 33.15 11.21 2.32
CA SER A 25 32.58 12.00 3.42
C SER A 25 31.48 11.21 4.15
N ASN A 26 30.87 11.83 5.16
CA ASN A 26 29.69 11.30 5.84
C ASN A 26 28.42 11.80 5.15
N ALA A 27 27.35 11.02 5.25
CA ALA A 27 26.04 11.41 4.76
C ALA A 27 24.94 10.95 5.71
N ASP A 28 23.82 11.67 5.70
CA ASP A 28 22.60 11.33 6.42
C ASP A 28 21.44 11.06 5.44
N HIS A 29 20.25 10.85 5.99
CA HIS A 29 19.04 10.55 5.22
C HIS A 29 18.49 11.78 4.48
N GLU A 30 18.67 12.99 5.02
CA GLU A 30 18.21 14.22 4.39
C GLU A 30 18.99 14.49 3.10
N MET A 31 20.31 14.26 3.12
CA MET A 31 21.17 14.32 1.93
C MET A 31 20.74 13.34 0.84
N LEU A 32 20.24 12.16 1.22
CA LEU A 32 19.70 11.20 0.25
C LEU A 32 18.37 11.67 -0.33
N PHE A 33 17.47 12.20 0.51
CA PHE A 33 16.17 12.69 0.08
C PHE A 33 16.27 13.92 -0.82
N GLU A 34 17.26 14.77 -0.58
CA GLU A 34 17.59 15.89 -1.47
C GLU A 34 17.92 15.38 -2.88
N LYS A 35 18.81 14.38 -3.00
CA LYS A 35 19.19 13.80 -4.31
C LYS A 35 18.03 13.13 -5.03
N PHE A 36 17.13 12.48 -4.30
CA PHE A 36 15.90 11.97 -4.90
C PHE A 36 14.96 13.10 -5.36
N THR A 37 14.83 14.17 -4.58
CA THR A 37 14.00 15.34 -4.94
C THR A 37 14.53 16.04 -6.19
N GLU A 38 15.85 16.24 -6.27
CA GLU A 38 16.52 16.80 -7.46
C GLU A 38 16.25 15.95 -8.70
N ALA A 39 16.41 14.61 -8.61
CA ALA A 39 16.21 13.71 -9.74
C ALA A 39 14.74 13.58 -10.17
N ALA A 40 13.81 13.68 -9.21
CA ALA A 40 12.37 13.62 -9.45
C ALA A 40 11.78 14.93 -10.00
N ALA A 41 12.56 16.02 -9.97
CA ALA A 41 12.11 17.35 -10.37
C ALA A 41 11.58 17.35 -11.81
N GLY A 42 10.33 17.76 -11.96
CA GLY A 42 9.67 17.88 -13.27
C GLY A 42 9.15 16.58 -13.89
N THR A 43 9.48 15.41 -13.33
CA THR A 43 9.08 14.10 -13.89
C THR A 43 8.04 13.38 -13.03
N VAL A 44 8.15 13.47 -11.70
CA VAL A 44 7.27 12.77 -10.76
C VAL A 44 6.40 13.79 -10.02
N LYS A 45 5.13 13.45 -9.83
CA LYS A 45 4.16 14.25 -9.09
C LYS A 45 3.82 13.63 -7.73
N ASP A 46 3.62 14.46 -6.73
CA ASP A 46 3.17 14.06 -5.39
C ASP A 46 1.64 13.80 -5.35
N TRP A 47 1.15 13.40 -4.17
CA TRP A 47 -0.27 13.12 -3.91
C TRP A 47 -1.21 14.32 -4.12
N CYS A 48 -0.69 15.55 -4.18
CA CYS A 48 -1.44 16.75 -4.51
C CYS A 48 -1.20 17.23 -5.97
N GLY A 49 -0.50 16.47 -6.80
CA GLY A 49 -0.19 16.84 -8.19
C GLY A 49 0.94 17.87 -8.36
N ARG A 50 1.71 18.16 -7.29
CA ARG A 50 2.86 19.08 -7.30
C ARG A 50 4.13 18.31 -7.67
N PRO A 51 5.25 18.98 -8.03
CA PRO A 51 6.53 18.30 -8.15
C PRO A 51 6.87 17.50 -6.89
N MET A 52 7.33 16.26 -7.05
CA MET A 52 7.66 15.37 -5.94
C MET A 52 8.76 15.99 -5.06
N ASN A 53 8.45 16.17 -3.78
CA ASN A 53 9.42 16.47 -2.73
C ASN A 53 9.57 15.23 -1.85
N VAL A 54 10.74 14.57 -1.96
CA VAL A 54 10.96 13.25 -1.34
C VAL A 54 11.13 13.35 0.16
N THR A 55 11.66 14.46 0.67
CA THR A 55 11.69 14.73 2.12
C THR A 55 10.26 14.76 2.68
N ARG A 56 9.38 15.60 2.10
CA ARG A 56 7.97 15.65 2.51
C ARG A 56 7.23 14.32 2.36
N PHE A 57 7.63 13.52 1.38
CA PHE A 57 7.05 12.20 1.15
C PHE A 57 7.51 11.19 2.22
N LEU A 58 8.81 11.13 2.54
CA LEU A 58 9.42 10.10 3.38
C LEU A 58 9.53 10.47 4.86
N ASP A 59 9.44 11.75 5.24
CA ASP A 59 9.48 12.17 6.65
C ASP A 59 8.43 11.44 7.51
N PRO A 60 7.15 11.31 7.10
CA PRO A 60 6.16 10.54 7.86
C PRO A 60 6.47 9.04 7.88
N TRP A 61 7.35 8.53 7.03
CA TRP A 61 7.74 7.10 7.07
C TRP A 61 8.96 6.87 7.96
N PHE A 62 9.79 7.90 8.19
CA PHE A 62 11.04 7.81 8.96
C PHE A 62 10.92 8.37 10.38
N LEU A 63 10.09 9.41 10.58
CA LEU A 63 10.09 10.23 11.79
C LEU A 63 8.93 9.92 12.75
N GLN A 64 8.00 9.03 12.38
CA GLN A 64 6.96 8.53 13.29
C GLN A 64 7.09 7.02 13.46
N GLN A 65 6.79 6.54 14.67
CA GLN A 65 6.61 5.12 14.94
C GLN A 65 5.36 4.61 14.21
N ASP A 66 5.33 3.30 13.94
CA ASP A 66 4.24 2.59 13.28
C ASP A 66 4.22 2.72 11.74
N PHE A 67 3.26 2.05 11.11
CA PHE A 67 3.01 2.06 9.67
C PHE A 67 1.49 1.93 9.41
N PRO A 68 1.00 2.27 8.20
CA PRO A 68 -0.43 2.29 7.95
C PRO A 68 -1.03 0.90 7.74
N LEU A 69 -2.23 0.72 8.29
CA LEU A 69 -3.25 -0.21 7.82
C LEU A 69 -4.18 0.52 6.85
N VAL A 70 -4.30 0.00 5.64
CA VAL A 70 -5.26 0.48 4.63
C VAL A 70 -6.46 -0.44 4.59
N THR A 71 -7.65 0.10 4.80
CA THR A 71 -8.91 -0.64 4.63
C THR A 71 -9.45 -0.40 3.23
N VAL A 72 -9.66 -1.49 2.49
CA VAL A 72 -10.33 -1.51 1.20
C VAL A 72 -11.81 -1.84 1.43
N THR A 73 -12.68 -0.87 1.14
CA THR A 73 -14.13 -1.03 1.24
C THR A 73 -14.76 -1.11 -0.15
N ASN A 74 -15.31 -2.28 -0.45
CA ASN A 74 -15.82 -2.75 -1.73
C ASN A 74 -17.20 -3.43 -1.55
N ASN A 75 -18.00 -2.91 -0.61
CA ASN A 75 -19.37 -3.35 -0.36
C ASN A 75 -20.41 -2.69 -1.30
N GLN A 76 -19.96 -1.83 -2.21
CA GLN A 76 -20.82 -1.02 -3.07
C GLN A 76 -21.03 -1.71 -4.43
N LEU A 77 -22.25 -1.66 -4.98
CA LEU A 77 -22.61 -2.31 -6.25
C LEU A 77 -22.37 -1.42 -7.49
N ILE A 78 -22.35 -0.09 -7.32
CA ILE A 78 -22.38 0.88 -8.43
C ILE A 78 -21.32 1.99 -8.24
N SER A 79 -20.44 1.86 -7.26
CA SER A 79 -19.39 2.86 -6.98
C SER A 79 -18.05 2.21 -6.73
N ASP A 80 -17.00 2.99 -6.99
CA ASP A 80 -15.61 2.54 -6.90
C ASP A 80 -15.26 2.12 -5.46
N ALA A 81 -14.28 1.23 -5.34
CA ALA A 81 -13.74 0.87 -4.03
C ALA A 81 -13.24 2.14 -3.32
N THR A 82 -13.49 2.20 -2.02
CA THR A 82 -13.02 3.31 -1.17
C THR A 82 -11.88 2.83 -0.30
N PHE A 83 -10.90 3.70 -0.07
CA PHE A 83 -9.70 3.39 0.69
C PHE A 83 -9.58 4.37 1.85
N SER A 84 -9.36 3.82 3.05
CA SER A 84 -9.05 4.61 4.25
C SER A 84 -7.76 4.14 4.87
N GLN A 85 -7.06 5.05 5.55
CA GLN A 85 -5.84 4.73 6.29
C GLN A 85 -6.04 4.95 7.79
N GLN A 86 -5.38 4.12 8.58
CA GLN A 86 -5.20 4.28 10.02
C GLN A 86 -3.84 3.69 10.42
N PRO A 87 -3.28 4.06 11.57
CA PRO A 87 -2.13 3.33 12.13
C PRO A 87 -2.50 1.86 12.37
N TYR A 88 -1.54 0.96 12.15
CA TYR A 88 -1.75 -0.47 12.35
C TYR A 88 -1.84 -0.84 13.82
N ASN A 89 -1.02 -0.20 14.67
CA ASN A 89 -1.09 -0.37 16.12
C ASN A 89 -2.07 0.65 16.73
N ASP A 90 -2.51 0.37 17.95
CA ASP A 90 -3.36 1.27 18.72
C ASP A 90 -2.67 2.62 18.99
N VAL A 91 -3.31 3.71 18.55
CA VAL A 91 -2.83 5.10 18.70
C VAL A 91 -2.55 5.45 20.15
N GLU A 92 -3.33 4.92 21.09
CA GLU A 92 -3.15 5.21 22.52
C GLU A 92 -1.81 4.67 23.05
N ARG A 93 -1.21 3.70 22.35
CA ARG A 93 0.07 3.07 22.70
C ARG A 93 1.25 3.72 21.98
N LEU A 94 1.00 4.69 21.10
CA LEU A 94 2.01 5.40 20.35
C LEU A 94 2.41 6.71 21.06
N PRO A 95 3.64 7.21 20.84
CA PRO A 95 4.09 8.46 21.44
C PRO A 95 3.11 9.63 21.22
N PRO A 96 2.69 10.34 22.28
CA PRO A 96 1.83 11.52 22.12
C PRO A 96 2.58 12.65 21.40
N ASN A 97 1.85 13.58 20.77
CA ASN A 97 2.38 14.75 20.04
C ASN A 97 3.15 14.46 18.74
N ASN A 98 2.61 13.57 17.90
CA ASN A 98 3.12 13.34 16.55
C ASN A 98 2.66 14.44 15.57
N THR A 99 3.61 15.09 14.89
CA THR A 99 3.36 16.15 13.89
C THR A 99 2.59 15.67 12.66
N PHE A 100 2.62 14.37 12.34
CA PHE A 100 1.94 13.79 11.18
C PHE A 100 0.61 13.11 11.54
N GLY A 101 0.22 13.12 12.81
CA GLY A 101 -1.03 12.55 13.30
C GLY A 101 -1.23 11.08 12.96
N TYR A 102 -0.14 10.30 12.83
CA TYR A 102 -0.18 8.89 12.39
C TYR A 102 -0.92 8.69 11.07
N THR A 103 -0.66 9.60 10.13
CA THR A 103 -1.11 9.47 8.75
C THR A 103 0.07 9.63 7.80
N TRP A 104 -0.03 9.00 6.64
CA TRP A 104 1.03 8.94 5.64
C TRP A 104 0.50 9.38 4.27
N PRO A 105 1.34 10.00 3.43
CA PRO A 105 1.09 10.03 1.99
C PRO A 105 1.37 8.63 1.42
N ILE A 106 0.32 7.87 1.11
CA ILE A 106 0.46 6.46 0.71
C ILE A 106 0.33 6.31 -0.80
N PRO A 107 1.36 5.81 -1.51
CA PRO A 107 1.21 5.37 -2.89
C PRO A 107 0.53 4.00 -2.89
N PHE A 108 -0.78 3.97 -3.08
CA PHE A 108 -1.54 2.72 -3.04
C PHE A 108 -1.71 2.15 -4.44
N TYR A 109 -0.94 1.11 -4.71
CA TYR A 109 -0.97 0.36 -5.95
C TYR A 109 -1.97 -0.78 -5.86
N TRP A 110 -2.92 -0.84 -6.77
CA TRP A 110 -3.95 -1.89 -6.78
C TRP A 110 -4.12 -2.49 -8.18
N LYS A 111 -4.57 -3.75 -8.22
CA LYS A 111 -4.83 -4.50 -9.46
C LYS A 111 -6.26 -5.03 -9.46
N ASN A 112 -6.92 -4.96 -10.61
CA ASN A 112 -8.22 -5.58 -10.81
C ASN A 112 -8.05 -6.98 -11.44
N TYR A 113 -8.23 -8.04 -10.65
CA TYR A 113 -7.95 -9.40 -11.14
C TYR A 113 -9.00 -9.97 -12.09
N ARG A 114 -10.18 -9.35 -12.27
CA ARG A 114 -11.20 -9.83 -13.23
C ARG A 114 -10.67 -9.89 -14.66
N TYR A 115 -9.81 -8.95 -15.01
CA TYR A 115 -9.26 -8.79 -16.35
C TYR A 115 -7.74 -8.92 -16.40
N TYR A 116 -7.12 -9.61 -15.43
CA TYR A 116 -5.67 -9.78 -15.37
C TYR A 116 -5.06 -10.26 -16.71
N TYR A 117 -5.76 -11.20 -17.38
CA TYR A 117 -5.37 -11.73 -18.69
C TYR A 117 -5.49 -10.74 -19.86
N LYS A 118 -6.20 -9.62 -19.69
CA LYS A 118 -6.38 -8.55 -20.69
C LYS A 118 -5.58 -7.30 -20.36
N ASN A 119 -5.41 -6.97 -19.08
CA ASN A 119 -4.65 -5.82 -18.63
C ASN A 119 -3.96 -6.14 -17.30
N ASN A 120 -2.63 -6.14 -17.30
CA ASN A 120 -1.78 -6.32 -16.11
C ASN A 120 -1.28 -4.97 -15.56
N GLU A 121 -1.95 -3.87 -15.90
CA GLU A 121 -1.61 -2.55 -15.37
C GLU A 121 -1.98 -2.44 -13.90
N THR A 122 -0.97 -2.12 -13.08
CA THR A 122 -1.16 -1.69 -11.70
C THR A 122 -1.60 -0.23 -11.70
N SER A 123 -2.72 0.07 -11.05
CA SER A 123 -3.20 1.43 -10.89
C SER A 123 -2.64 2.05 -9.62
N LEU A 124 -2.14 3.29 -9.70
CA LEU A 124 -1.69 4.07 -8.55
C LEU A 124 -2.82 5.00 -8.08
N THR A 125 -3.14 4.94 -6.80
CA THR A 125 -4.01 5.90 -6.12
C THR A 125 -3.28 6.43 -4.90
N TRP A 126 -3.25 7.75 -4.72
CA TRP A 126 -2.67 8.34 -3.52
C TRP A 126 -3.73 8.42 -2.41
N LEU A 127 -3.42 7.89 -1.22
CA LEU A 127 -4.17 8.25 -0.02
C LEU A 127 -3.47 9.45 0.62
N ASN A 128 -4.20 10.54 0.71
CA ASN A 128 -3.69 11.78 1.26
C ASN A 128 -3.57 11.68 2.79
N PRO A 129 -2.50 12.23 3.38
CA PRO A 129 -2.38 12.31 4.82
C PRO A 129 -3.40 13.32 5.40
N ALA A 130 -3.78 13.16 6.66
CA ALA A 130 -4.80 14.01 7.29
C ALA A 130 -4.29 15.44 7.58
N TYR A 131 -2.97 15.63 7.71
CA TYR A 131 -2.36 16.94 7.97
C TYR A 131 -2.29 17.82 6.71
N GLU A 132 -2.68 17.33 5.54
CA GLU A 132 -2.60 18.08 4.29
C GLU A 132 -3.87 17.96 3.44
N THR A 133 -4.40 19.12 3.03
CA THR A 133 -5.55 19.19 2.13
C THR A 133 -5.08 19.41 0.69
N CYS A 134 -5.21 18.38 -0.16
CA CYS A 134 -5.02 18.53 -1.60
C CYS A 134 -6.30 19.05 -2.29
N ALA A 135 -6.14 19.70 -3.45
CA ALA A 135 -7.27 19.94 -4.33
C ALA A 135 -7.87 18.59 -4.75
N LYS A 136 -9.18 18.39 -4.53
CA LYS A 136 -9.87 17.17 -4.94
C LYS A 136 -9.82 17.08 -6.47
N SER A 137 -9.16 16.07 -7.00
CA SER A 137 -9.42 15.65 -8.38
C SER A 137 -10.82 15.06 -8.39
N ALA A 138 -11.71 15.58 -9.24
CA ALA A 138 -13.04 15.00 -9.41
C ALA A 138 -12.90 13.62 -10.05
N ILE A 139 -12.92 12.56 -9.25
CA ILE A 139 -13.07 11.21 -9.77
C ILE A 139 -14.55 11.07 -10.15
N ALA A 140 -14.84 11.06 -11.44
CA ALA A 140 -16.17 10.71 -11.92
C ALA A 140 -16.46 9.24 -11.52
N PRO A 141 -17.62 8.94 -10.92
CA PRO A 141 -17.93 7.57 -10.52
C PRO A 141 -17.94 6.67 -11.75
N ASN A 142 -17.15 5.59 -11.72
CA ASN A 142 -17.19 4.61 -12.79
C ASN A 142 -18.36 3.65 -12.54
N ASN A 143 -19.35 3.64 -13.45
CA ASN A 143 -20.61 2.87 -13.33
C ASN A 143 -20.45 1.33 -13.44
N ARG A 144 -19.28 0.76 -13.12
CA ARG A 144 -19.00 -0.68 -13.29
C ARG A 144 -18.33 -1.24 -12.04
N ALA A 145 -19.11 -1.51 -11.00
CA ALA A 145 -18.56 -1.92 -9.71
C ALA A 145 -18.93 -3.37 -9.34
N ILE A 146 -18.26 -4.32 -9.96
CA ILE A 146 -18.00 -5.63 -9.33
C ILE A 146 -16.48 -5.74 -9.25
N HIS A 147 -15.94 -5.48 -8.07
CA HIS A 147 -14.51 -5.28 -7.90
C HIS A 147 -13.84 -6.51 -7.29
N TRP A 148 -12.79 -6.98 -7.95
CA TRP A 148 -11.81 -7.94 -7.41
C TRP A 148 -10.48 -7.21 -7.20
N ASP A 149 -10.56 -6.01 -6.65
CA ASP A 149 -9.40 -5.14 -6.51
C ASP A 149 -8.55 -5.61 -5.34
N MET A 150 -7.34 -6.06 -5.64
CA MET A 150 -6.34 -6.32 -4.63
C MET A 150 -5.51 -5.06 -4.41
N GLY A 151 -5.62 -4.53 -3.20
CA GLY A 151 -4.70 -3.53 -2.66
C GLY A 151 -3.27 -4.04 -2.49
N ASN A 152 -2.31 -3.12 -2.61
CA ASN A 152 -0.87 -3.35 -2.43
C ASN A 152 -0.32 -4.54 -3.22
N ALA A 153 -0.75 -4.68 -4.48
CA ALA A 153 -0.28 -5.74 -5.36
C ALA A 153 1.26 -5.73 -5.44
N GLU A 154 1.85 -6.94 -5.41
CA GLU A 154 3.30 -7.17 -5.36
C GLU A 154 4.02 -6.54 -4.17
N SER A 155 3.30 -6.16 -3.10
CA SER A 155 3.87 -5.57 -1.89
C SER A 155 4.70 -4.30 -2.17
N THR A 156 4.20 -3.46 -3.07
CA THR A 156 4.90 -2.28 -3.58
C THR A 156 5.03 -1.16 -2.55
N SER A 157 4.16 -1.13 -1.55
CA SER A 157 4.13 -0.16 -0.46
C SER A 157 4.24 -0.81 0.91
N TYR A 158 4.86 -0.09 1.85
CA TYR A 158 5.13 -0.59 3.20
C TYR A 158 3.90 -0.42 4.10
N LEU A 159 2.90 -1.27 3.92
CA LEU A 159 1.61 -1.18 4.60
C LEU A 159 0.96 -2.54 4.74
N ARG A 160 -0.08 -2.62 5.57
CA ARG A 160 -1.00 -3.77 5.63
C ARG A 160 -2.32 -3.42 4.97
N VAL A 161 -2.99 -4.40 4.39
CA VAL A 161 -4.30 -4.24 3.77
C VAL A 161 -5.35 -5.08 4.50
N ASP A 162 -6.44 -4.43 4.92
CA ASP A 162 -7.65 -5.10 5.39
C ASP A 162 -8.76 -4.94 4.34
N TYR A 163 -9.57 -5.98 4.15
CA TYR A 163 -10.68 -5.96 3.21
C TYR A 163 -11.99 -6.16 3.96
N ASP A 164 -13.01 -5.38 3.57
CA ASP A 164 -14.38 -5.65 4.00
C ASP A 164 -14.83 -7.06 3.58
N ASP A 165 -15.85 -7.61 4.25
CA ASP A 165 -16.25 -9.00 4.06
C ASP A 165 -16.70 -9.31 2.62
N ILE A 166 -17.30 -8.34 1.92
CA ILE A 166 -17.73 -8.52 0.52
C ILE A 166 -16.52 -8.50 -0.40
N GLY A 167 -15.62 -7.52 -0.23
CA GLY A 167 -14.36 -7.45 -0.98
C GLY A 167 -13.49 -8.68 -0.78
N TYR A 168 -13.35 -9.14 0.47
CA TYR A 168 -12.64 -10.37 0.82
C TYR A 168 -13.23 -11.60 0.14
N THR A 169 -14.56 -11.77 0.20
CA THR A 169 -15.24 -12.94 -0.39
C THR A 169 -15.00 -13.01 -1.90
N ARG A 170 -15.12 -11.88 -2.60
CA ARG A 170 -14.83 -11.79 -4.04
C ARG A 170 -13.38 -12.15 -4.35
N LEU A 171 -12.44 -11.60 -3.60
CA LEU A 171 -11.01 -11.91 -3.75
C LEU A 171 -10.73 -13.41 -3.56
N LEU A 172 -11.34 -14.01 -2.54
CA LEU A 172 -11.22 -15.44 -2.25
C LEU A 172 -11.81 -16.31 -3.36
N GLU A 173 -12.94 -15.93 -3.97
CA GLU A 173 -13.52 -16.64 -5.12
C GLU A 173 -12.56 -16.63 -6.32
N GLN A 174 -11.97 -15.48 -6.64
CA GLN A 174 -10.99 -15.38 -7.72
C GLN A 174 -9.74 -16.20 -7.42
N LEU A 175 -9.28 -16.17 -6.16
CA LEU A 175 -8.14 -16.95 -5.71
C LEU A 175 -8.41 -18.45 -5.85
N LYS A 176 -9.60 -18.93 -5.49
CA LYS A 176 -10.00 -20.33 -5.68
C LYS A 176 -10.05 -20.72 -7.17
N ALA A 177 -10.49 -19.82 -8.04
CA ALA A 177 -10.65 -20.10 -9.46
C ALA A 177 -9.35 -20.03 -10.27
N ARG A 178 -8.48 -19.04 -9.97
CA ARG A 178 -7.35 -18.65 -10.84
C ARG A 178 -6.07 -18.34 -10.05
N ARG A 179 -5.87 -19.01 -8.91
CA ARG A 179 -4.73 -18.84 -7.99
C ARG A 179 -3.38 -18.67 -8.67
N ASP A 180 -3.01 -19.57 -9.57
CA ASP A 180 -1.65 -19.64 -10.14
C ASP A 180 -1.51 -18.87 -11.44
N ILE A 181 -2.60 -18.29 -11.92
CA ILE A 181 -2.64 -17.52 -13.16
C ILE A 181 -2.65 -16.03 -12.84
N ASP A 182 -3.52 -15.62 -11.93
CA ASP A 182 -3.76 -14.20 -11.68
C ASP A 182 -2.93 -13.67 -10.51
N PHE A 183 -2.58 -14.49 -9.52
CA PHE A 183 -1.88 -14.04 -8.31
C PHE A 183 -0.41 -14.46 -8.32
N SER A 184 0.48 -13.49 -8.06
CA SER A 184 1.90 -13.76 -7.86
C SER A 184 2.15 -14.46 -6.52
N THR A 185 3.35 -15.03 -6.34
CA THR A 185 3.76 -15.57 -5.04
C THR A 185 3.77 -14.48 -3.96
N ALA A 186 4.20 -13.27 -4.31
CA ALA A 186 4.20 -12.13 -3.38
C ALA A 186 2.78 -11.79 -2.92
N ASP A 187 1.83 -11.74 -3.86
CA ASP A 187 0.41 -11.48 -3.55
C ASP A 187 -0.15 -12.52 -2.56
N LYS A 188 0.12 -13.81 -2.82
CA LYS A 188 -0.33 -14.92 -1.96
C LYS A 188 0.25 -14.81 -0.55
N VAL A 189 1.54 -14.55 -0.42
CA VAL A 189 2.21 -14.39 0.88
C VAL A 189 1.67 -13.16 1.62
N HIS A 190 1.47 -12.05 0.90
CA HIS A 190 0.92 -10.82 1.45
C HIS A 190 -0.48 -11.03 2.04
N LEU A 191 -1.39 -11.68 1.30
CA LEU A 191 -2.75 -11.96 1.77
C LEU A 191 -2.78 -12.78 3.06
N ILE A 192 -2.00 -13.86 3.13
CA ILE A 192 -1.92 -14.69 4.35
C ILE A 192 -1.32 -13.89 5.50
N GLY A 193 -0.19 -13.21 5.23
CA GLY A 193 0.57 -12.50 6.24
C GLY A 193 -0.23 -11.35 6.86
N ASP A 194 -0.95 -10.59 6.05
CA ASP A 194 -1.76 -9.46 6.50
C ASP A 194 -2.95 -9.94 7.33
N GLN A 195 -3.68 -10.95 6.85
CA GLN A 195 -4.83 -11.47 7.58
C GLN A 195 -4.44 -12.08 8.93
N LEU A 196 -3.30 -12.78 8.99
CA LEU A 196 -2.77 -13.31 10.24
C LEU A 196 -2.34 -12.20 11.20
N ALA A 197 -1.65 -11.18 10.70
CA ALA A 197 -1.21 -10.04 11.49
C ALA A 197 -2.40 -9.26 12.08
N ILE A 198 -3.44 -9.02 11.26
CA ILE A 198 -4.67 -8.33 11.70
C ILE A 198 -5.41 -9.17 12.76
N ALA A 199 -5.58 -10.48 12.54
CA ALA A 199 -6.24 -11.35 13.52
C ALA A 199 -5.49 -11.40 14.85
N THR A 200 -4.16 -11.52 14.80
CA THR A 200 -3.30 -11.55 15.99
C THR A 200 -3.37 -10.24 16.76
N GLU A 201 -3.40 -9.11 16.07
CA GLU A 201 -3.46 -7.82 16.76
C GLU A 201 -4.82 -7.54 17.39
N ARG A 202 -5.90 -8.00 16.75
CA ARG A 202 -7.24 -7.93 17.35
C ARG A 202 -7.34 -8.79 18.61
N ASP A 203 -6.79 -10.01 18.59
CA ASP A 203 -6.69 -10.88 19.77
C ASP A 203 -5.90 -10.21 20.90
N ARG A 204 -4.72 -9.67 20.58
CA ARG A 204 -3.86 -8.98 21.56
C ARG A 204 -4.55 -7.81 22.26
N ASN A 205 -5.42 -7.09 21.56
CA ASN A 205 -6.17 -5.96 22.11
C ASN A 205 -7.55 -6.35 22.68
N GLY A 206 -7.88 -7.64 22.74
CA GLY A 206 -9.18 -8.10 23.24
C GLY A 206 -10.36 -7.69 22.36
N LEU A 207 -10.11 -7.35 21.09
CA LEU A 207 -11.14 -7.01 20.11
C LEU A 207 -11.72 -8.28 19.48
N PRO A 208 -12.97 -8.28 19.00
CA PRO A 208 -13.52 -9.44 18.28
C PRO A 208 -12.64 -9.81 17.08
N PHE A 209 -12.21 -11.07 17.00
CA PHE A 209 -11.38 -11.61 15.92
C PHE A 209 -11.85 -13.00 15.48
N SER A 210 -11.41 -13.44 14.31
CA SER A 210 -11.62 -14.79 13.81
C SER A 210 -10.47 -15.20 12.89
N TYR A 211 -10.00 -16.44 13.06
CA TYR A 211 -9.03 -17.04 12.16
C TYR A 211 -9.65 -17.65 10.90
N HIS A 212 -10.98 -17.54 10.71
CA HIS A 212 -11.67 -18.08 9.54
C HIS A 212 -11.05 -17.60 8.23
N LYS A 213 -10.86 -16.28 8.07
CA LYS A 213 -10.24 -15.71 6.87
C LYS A 213 -8.79 -16.20 6.65
N VAL A 214 -8.04 -16.43 7.74
CA VAL A 214 -6.67 -16.97 7.69
C VAL A 214 -6.69 -18.42 7.19
N LEU A 215 -7.57 -19.25 7.75
CA LEU A 215 -7.70 -20.66 7.37
C LEU A 215 -8.17 -20.80 5.91
N ASP A 216 -9.14 -20.00 5.47
CA ASP A 216 -9.58 -19.94 4.08
C ASP A 216 -8.43 -19.63 3.11
N LEU A 217 -7.60 -18.63 3.45
CA LEU A 217 -6.46 -18.26 2.62
C LEU A 217 -5.40 -19.36 2.59
N ILE A 218 -5.01 -19.90 3.75
CA ILE A 218 -4.02 -20.98 3.84
C ILE A 218 -4.46 -22.21 3.04
N THR A 219 -5.71 -22.64 3.21
CA THR A 219 -6.25 -23.82 2.53
C THR A 219 -6.42 -23.64 1.02
N THR A 220 -6.62 -22.39 0.58
CA THR A 220 -6.73 -22.05 -0.86
C THR A 220 -5.35 -21.89 -1.50
N ILE A 221 -4.43 -21.21 -0.82
CA ILE A 221 -3.13 -20.81 -1.36
C ILE A 221 -2.13 -21.97 -1.34
N LEU A 222 -1.98 -22.64 -0.18
CA LEU A 222 -0.98 -23.68 -0.06
C LEU A 222 -1.44 -24.93 -0.83
N PRO A 223 -0.55 -25.55 -1.62
CA PRO A 223 -0.88 -26.79 -2.29
C PRO A 223 -1.24 -27.85 -1.25
N LYS A 224 -2.28 -28.63 -1.51
CA LYS A 224 -2.55 -29.86 -0.77
C LYS A 224 -1.42 -30.83 -1.11
N TYR A 225 -0.38 -30.88 -0.28
CA TYR A 225 0.61 -31.94 -0.38
C TYR A 225 -0.11 -33.26 -0.07
N PRO A 226 -0.01 -34.28 -0.94
CA PRO A 226 -0.35 -35.63 -0.51
C PRO A 226 0.66 -36.01 0.57
N HIS A 227 0.19 -36.15 1.81
CA HIS A 227 0.91 -36.88 2.85
C HIS A 227 0.95 -38.36 2.48
#